data_AF-A0A8J3CJK1-F1
#
_entry.id   AF-A0A8J3CJK1-F1
#
_cell.length_a   1.000
_cell.length_b   1.000
_cell.length_c   1.000
_cell.angle_alpha   90.00
_cell.angle_beta   90.00
_cell.angle_gamma   90.00
#
_symmetry.space_group_name_H-M   'P 1'
#
loop_
_entity.id
_entity.type
_entity.pdbx_description
1 polymer ?
#
loop_
_entity_poly.entity_id
_entity_poly.type
_entity_poly.pdbx_seq_one_letter_code
_entity_poly.pdbx_strand_id
1 'polypeptide(L)'
;MRALPTPTTEPALVGGRRAPSGGRLPWSWARQALEEARNYWIATNRPGRPPHCRPVWGVWQLDGFWFTTGSRANRNLAKDDAIAVHLESGQQVVIVEGRAVRTREHADLIRFAKAVDTKYGWDAVPADDGVTDPEGNGGPVYVVRPGLVLGWNTDVSVATRWEFGT
;
A
#
# COMPACT_ATOMS: atom_id res chain seq x y z
N MET A 1 -9.54 -9.81 10.92
CA MET A 1 -8.25 -9.68 10.21
C MET A 1 -7.12 -9.47 11.21
N ARG A 2 -5.95 -10.08 10.97
CA ARG A 2 -4.81 -10.04 11.91
C ARG A 2 -3.96 -8.81 11.69
N ALA A 3 -3.59 -8.13 12.77
CA ALA A 3 -2.64 -7.03 12.75
C ALA A 3 -1.30 -7.45 12.15
N LEU A 4 -0.61 -6.50 11.52
CA LEU A 4 0.76 -6.73 11.05
C LEU A 4 1.66 -7.12 12.23
N PRO A 5 2.58 -8.08 12.06
CA PRO A 5 3.58 -8.35 13.06
C PRO A 5 4.51 -7.14 13.22
N THR A 6 5.21 -7.07 14.34
CA THR A 6 6.30 -6.09 14.50
C THR A 6 7.42 -6.42 13.51
N PRO A 7 7.83 -5.47 12.65
CA PRO A 7 8.87 -5.75 11.67
C PRO A 7 10.27 -5.74 12.31
N THR A 8 11.19 -6.49 11.73
CA THR A 8 12.63 -6.30 11.99
C THR A 8 13.10 -5.03 11.28
N THR A 9 14.10 -4.35 11.83
CA THR A 9 14.58 -3.05 11.33
C THR A 9 16.04 -3.13 10.95
N GLU A 10 16.36 -2.75 9.71
CA GLU A 10 17.70 -2.81 9.15
C GLU A 10 18.03 -1.55 8.30
N PRO A 11 19.30 -1.24 8.03
CA PRO A 11 19.66 -0.21 7.07
C PRO A 11 19.17 -0.54 5.65
N ALA A 12 18.50 0.41 5.01
CA ALA A 12 18.17 0.33 3.59
C ALA A 12 19.37 0.67 2.69
N LEU A 13 19.27 0.29 1.41
CA LEU A 13 20.18 0.69 0.35
C LEU A 13 19.55 1.83 -0.44
N VAL A 14 20.26 2.96 -0.54
CA VAL A 14 19.85 4.14 -1.32
C VAL A 14 21.02 4.56 -2.19
N GLY A 15 20.80 4.70 -3.50
CA GLY A 15 21.85 5.12 -4.44
C GLY A 15 23.07 4.17 -4.48
N GLY A 16 22.86 2.87 -4.30
CA GLY A 16 23.94 1.87 -4.31
C GLY A 16 24.74 1.75 -3.00
N ARG A 17 24.44 2.55 -1.98
CA ARG A 17 25.10 2.50 -0.67
C ARG A 17 24.11 2.16 0.44
N ARG A 18 24.53 1.28 1.34
CA ARG A 18 23.76 0.95 2.55
C ARG A 18 23.90 2.09 3.55
N ALA A 19 22.79 2.48 4.18
CA ALA A 19 22.80 3.48 5.24
C ALA A 19 23.74 3.08 6.39
N PRO A 20 24.49 4.02 7.00
CA PRO A 20 25.34 3.75 8.15
C PRO A 20 24.58 3.12 9.32
N SER A 21 25.26 2.49 10.28
CA SER A 21 24.61 1.87 11.45
C SER A 21 23.98 2.87 12.44
N GLY A 22 24.32 4.16 12.34
CA GLY A 22 24.11 5.17 13.39
C GLY A 22 22.71 5.79 13.56
N GLY A 23 21.67 5.31 12.89
CA GLY A 23 20.31 5.81 13.10
C GLY A 23 19.26 5.17 12.18
N ARG A 24 18.05 4.92 12.70
CA ARG A 24 16.93 4.36 11.93
C ARG A 24 15.65 5.13 12.21
N LEU A 25 14.81 5.21 11.19
CA LEU A 25 13.44 5.65 11.36
C LEU A 25 12.69 4.54 12.11
N PRO A 26 11.87 4.85 13.12
CA PRO A 26 11.01 3.85 13.75
C PRO A 26 9.88 3.46 12.78
N TRP A 27 9.35 2.23 12.90
CA TRP A 27 8.20 1.82 12.08
C TRP A 27 7.00 2.76 12.21
N SER A 28 6.80 3.35 13.39
CA SER A 28 5.74 4.34 13.62
C SER A 28 5.82 5.54 12.68
N TRP A 29 7.03 5.94 12.25
CA TRP A 29 7.22 7.03 11.28
C TRP A 29 6.64 6.66 9.92
N ALA A 30 6.97 5.46 9.40
CA ALA A 30 6.45 5.00 8.12
C ALA A 30 4.94 4.74 8.17
N ARG A 31 4.46 4.13 9.27
CA ARG A 31 3.03 3.89 9.50
C ARG A 31 2.24 5.20 9.51
N GLN A 32 2.73 6.23 10.20
CA GLN A 32 2.07 7.54 10.25
C GLN A 32 1.97 8.14 8.84
N ALA A 33 3.07 8.14 8.08
CA ALA A 33 3.04 8.63 6.69
C ALA A 33 2.05 7.85 5.81
N LEU A 34 1.97 6.53 5.98
CA LEU A 34 1.01 5.68 5.26
C LEU A 34 -0.45 5.97 5.66
N GLU A 35 -0.73 6.27 6.93
CA GLU A 35 -2.08 6.60 7.41
C GLU A 35 -2.55 7.97 6.91
N GLU A 36 -1.65 8.97 6.96
CA GLU A 36 -1.92 10.36 6.58
C GLU A 36 -1.95 10.58 5.06
N ALA A 37 -1.27 9.75 4.27
CA ALA A 37 -1.16 9.91 2.83
C ALA A 37 -2.52 10.02 2.13
N ARG A 38 -2.71 11.05 1.30
CA ARG A 38 -3.95 11.23 0.54
C ARG A 38 -4.01 10.33 -0.68
N ASN A 39 -2.91 10.18 -1.39
CA ASN A 39 -2.81 9.37 -2.60
C ASN A 39 -1.71 8.32 -2.44
N TYR A 40 -1.92 7.19 -3.10
CA TYR A 40 -0.96 6.10 -3.17
C TYR A 40 -0.75 5.74 -4.61
N TRP A 41 0.47 5.41 -4.98
CA TRP A 41 0.79 4.93 -6.31
C TRP A 41 1.10 3.45 -6.24
N ILE A 42 0.47 2.67 -7.12
CA ILE A 42 0.68 1.23 -7.20
C ILE A 42 1.44 0.87 -8.46
N ALA A 43 2.35 -0.10 -8.36
CA ALA A 43 3.01 -0.74 -9.48
C ALA A 43 2.69 -2.23 -9.48
N THR A 44 2.17 -2.73 -10.61
CA THR A 44 1.83 -4.17 -10.78
C THR A 44 2.54 -4.75 -11.99
N ASN A 45 2.93 -6.02 -11.89
CA ASN A 45 3.63 -6.72 -12.96
C ASN A 45 2.75 -6.92 -14.20
N ARG A 46 3.40 -6.97 -15.37
CA ARG A 46 2.77 -7.29 -16.65
C ARG A 46 3.72 -8.17 -17.47
N PRO A 47 3.52 -9.50 -17.49
CA PRO A 47 4.36 -10.38 -18.30
C PRO A 47 4.44 -9.90 -19.76
N GLY A 48 5.67 -9.73 -20.26
CA GLY A 48 5.96 -9.28 -21.62
C GLY A 48 5.64 -7.80 -21.91
N ARG A 49 5.39 -6.96 -20.89
CA ARG A 49 5.10 -5.52 -21.04
C ARG A 49 5.74 -4.72 -19.90
N PRO A 50 5.89 -3.39 -20.04
CA PRO A 50 6.30 -2.55 -18.91
C PRO A 50 5.34 -2.69 -17.70
N PRO A 51 5.87 -2.59 -16.47
CA PRO A 51 5.04 -2.54 -15.26
C PRO A 51 3.94 -1.49 -15.36
N HIS A 52 2.78 -1.76 -14.77
CA HIS A 52 1.70 -0.79 -14.71
C HIS A 52 1.79 0.05 -13.46
N CYS A 53 2.08 1.33 -13.62
CA CYS A 53 2.02 2.31 -12.54
C CYS A 53 0.77 3.19 -12.67
N ARG A 54 0.10 3.50 -11.56
CA ARG A 54 -0.99 4.49 -11.48
C ARG A 54 -1.26 4.93 -10.04
N PRO A 55 -1.83 6.14 -9.82
CA PRO A 55 -2.37 6.49 -8.53
C PRO A 55 -3.69 5.74 -8.25
N VAL A 56 -3.96 5.54 -6.96
CA VAL A 56 -5.21 5.03 -6.39
C VAL A 56 -5.50 5.77 -5.08
N TRP A 57 -6.78 5.81 -4.72
CA TRP A 57 -7.20 6.09 -3.35
C TRP A 57 -7.23 4.81 -2.54
N GLY A 58 -6.97 4.94 -1.24
CA GLY A 58 -6.90 3.81 -0.35
C GLY A 58 -6.72 4.23 1.10
N VAL A 59 -6.71 3.24 1.98
CA VAL A 59 -6.55 3.46 3.42
C VAL A 59 -5.53 2.48 3.96
N TRP A 60 -4.56 2.98 4.71
CA TRP A 60 -3.75 2.12 5.56
C TRP A 60 -4.57 1.73 6.79
N GLN A 61 -4.62 0.43 7.09
CA GLN A 61 -5.29 -0.12 8.27
C GLN A 61 -4.32 -1.01 9.05
N LEU A 62 -4.79 -1.51 10.20
CA LEU A 62 -4.01 -2.35 11.13
C LEU A 62 -3.31 -3.55 10.45
N ASP A 63 -3.87 -4.02 9.35
CA ASP A 63 -3.55 -5.27 8.71
C ASP A 63 -2.93 -5.09 7.31
N GLY A 64 -2.82 -3.85 6.80
CA GLY A 64 -2.18 -3.53 5.53
C GLY A 64 -2.80 -2.35 4.80
N PHE A 65 -2.41 -2.18 3.53
CA PHE A 65 -2.96 -1.14 2.66
C PHE A 65 -4.17 -1.65 1.89
N TRP A 66 -5.30 -0.96 2.01
CA TRP A 66 -6.53 -1.29 1.31
C TRP A 66 -6.80 -0.32 0.18
N PHE A 67 -7.21 -0.83 -0.98
CA PHE A 67 -7.62 0.00 -2.10
C PHE A 67 -8.65 -0.72 -2.98
N THR A 68 -9.39 0.05 -3.77
CA THR A 68 -10.29 -0.47 -4.82
C THR A 68 -9.75 -0.11 -6.20
N THR A 69 -9.93 -1.00 -7.18
CA THR A 69 -9.55 -0.70 -8.56
C THR A 69 -10.35 -1.45 -9.61
N GLY A 70 -11.01 -0.71 -10.50
CA GLY A 70 -11.56 -1.22 -11.77
C GLY A 70 -10.54 -1.20 -12.92
N SER A 71 -9.31 -0.76 -12.64
CA SER A 71 -8.28 -0.60 -13.66
C SER A 71 -7.68 -1.93 -14.11
N ARG A 72 -6.75 -1.85 -15.06
CA ARG A 72 -5.96 -3.01 -15.48
C ARG A 72 -5.08 -3.59 -14.37
N ALA A 73 -4.84 -2.88 -13.26
CA ALA A 73 -4.20 -3.45 -12.08
C ALA A 73 -4.97 -4.68 -11.54
N ASN A 74 -6.32 -4.66 -11.54
CA ASN A 74 -7.14 -5.80 -11.14
C ASN A 74 -6.81 -7.07 -11.96
N ARG A 75 -6.70 -6.92 -13.29
CA ARG A 75 -6.35 -8.04 -14.18
C ARG A 75 -4.91 -8.53 -14.01
N ASN A 76 -4.00 -7.63 -13.63
CA ASN A 76 -2.62 -7.98 -13.35
C ASN A 76 -2.53 -8.77 -12.04
N LEU A 77 -3.15 -8.26 -10.97
CA LEU A 77 -3.14 -8.87 -9.64
C LEU A 77 -3.82 -10.23 -9.57
N ALA A 78 -4.79 -10.48 -10.46
CA ALA A 78 -5.38 -11.81 -10.62
C ALA A 78 -4.41 -12.87 -11.19
N LYS A 79 -3.28 -12.46 -11.77
CA LYS A 79 -2.26 -13.35 -12.37
C LYS A 79 -0.97 -13.41 -11.56
N ASP A 80 -0.61 -12.30 -10.96
CA ASP A 80 0.60 -12.13 -10.14
C ASP A 80 0.25 -11.10 -9.05
N ASP A 81 0.21 -11.57 -7.81
CA ASP A 81 -0.21 -10.79 -6.65
C ASP A 81 0.89 -9.86 -6.11
N ALA A 82 2.10 -9.90 -6.70
CA ALA A 82 3.18 -8.99 -6.35
C ALA A 82 2.83 -7.53 -6.72
N ILE A 83 3.02 -6.64 -5.75
CA ILE A 83 2.72 -5.21 -5.88
C ILE A 83 3.72 -4.38 -5.10
N ALA A 84 4.05 -3.20 -5.64
CA ALA A 84 4.67 -2.13 -4.87
C ALA A 84 3.69 -0.97 -4.70
N VAL A 85 3.67 -0.37 -3.52
CA VAL A 85 2.89 0.83 -3.17
C VAL A 85 3.85 1.92 -2.74
N HIS A 86 3.74 3.13 -3.27
CA HIS A 86 4.55 4.28 -2.86
C HIS A 86 3.72 5.53 -2.61
N LEU A 87 4.27 6.42 -1.79
CA LEU A 87 3.71 7.75 -1.53
C LEU A 87 4.25 8.78 -2.54
N GLU A 88 3.63 9.96 -2.58
CA GLU A 88 3.93 11.00 -3.58
C GLU A 88 5.28 11.71 -3.37
N SER A 89 5.73 11.83 -2.12
CA SER A 89 6.89 12.65 -1.78
C SER A 89 8.22 11.91 -2.03
N GLY A 90 9.03 12.43 -2.94
CA GLY A 90 10.42 12.01 -3.10
C GLY A 90 11.35 12.42 -1.94
N GLN A 91 10.86 13.25 -1.01
CA GLN A 91 11.60 13.74 0.16
C GLN A 91 11.19 13.03 1.46
N GLN A 92 10.03 12.39 1.48
CA GLN A 92 9.52 11.55 2.58
C GLN A 92 9.05 10.25 1.96
N VAL A 93 10.01 9.40 1.64
CA VAL A 93 9.76 8.19 0.87
C VAL A 93 9.31 7.08 1.80
N VAL A 94 8.20 6.46 1.44
CA VAL A 94 7.77 5.17 1.96
C VAL A 94 7.35 4.30 0.78
N ILE A 95 7.97 3.14 0.66
CA ILE A 95 7.70 2.15 -0.39
C ILE A 95 7.36 0.84 0.29
N VAL A 96 6.18 0.31 0.01
CA VAL A 96 5.71 -0.98 0.49
C VAL A 96 5.82 -1.98 -0.64
N GLU A 97 6.55 -3.07 -0.43
CA GLU A 97 6.58 -4.23 -1.31
C GLU A 97 5.84 -5.39 -0.64
N GLY A 98 4.89 -5.97 -1.37
CA GLY A 98 3.99 -6.94 -0.77
C GLY A 98 3.15 -7.73 -1.75
N ARG A 99 2.13 -8.37 -1.19
CA ARG A 99 1.18 -9.24 -1.88
C ARG A 99 -0.22 -8.65 -1.77
N ALA A 100 -0.91 -8.43 -2.88
CA ALA A 100 -2.29 -7.96 -2.89
C ALA A 100 -3.27 -9.14 -2.87
N VAL A 101 -4.02 -9.29 -1.78
CA VAL A 101 -5.08 -10.29 -1.65
C VAL A 101 -6.42 -9.66 -1.94
N ARG A 102 -7.19 -10.23 -2.87
CA ARG A 102 -8.55 -9.77 -3.16
C ARG A 102 -9.49 -10.15 -2.03
N THR A 103 -10.22 -9.17 -1.51
CA THR A 103 -11.25 -9.37 -0.47
C THR A 103 -12.63 -9.39 -1.11
N ARG A 104 -13.47 -10.33 -0.69
CA ARG A 104 -14.89 -10.45 -1.09
C ARG A 104 -15.84 -10.53 0.10
N GLU A 105 -15.30 -10.59 1.32
CA GLU A 105 -16.11 -10.67 2.53
C GLU A 105 -16.92 -9.39 2.70
N HIS A 106 -18.24 -9.53 2.73
CA HIS A 106 -19.16 -8.39 2.73
C HIS A 106 -18.90 -7.43 3.90
N ALA A 107 -18.59 -7.97 5.09
CA ALA A 107 -18.24 -7.17 6.26
C ALA A 107 -16.96 -6.33 6.05
N ASP A 108 -15.97 -6.87 5.34
CA ASP A 108 -14.74 -6.15 5.04
C ASP A 108 -14.96 -5.08 3.96
N LEU A 109 -15.82 -5.35 2.98
CA LEU A 109 -16.21 -4.37 1.96
C LEU A 109 -16.95 -3.17 2.60
N ILE A 110 -17.90 -3.42 3.50
CA ILE A 110 -18.58 -2.37 4.28
C ILE A 110 -17.57 -1.54 5.09
N ARG A 111 -16.66 -2.22 5.79
CA ARG A 111 -15.62 -1.56 6.59
C ARG A 111 -14.72 -0.68 5.73
N PHE A 112 -14.28 -1.19 4.58
CA PHE A 112 -13.44 -0.44 3.65
C PHE A 112 -14.19 0.75 3.06
N ALA A 113 -15.44 0.58 2.62
CA ALA A 113 -16.27 1.67 2.10
C ALA A 113 -16.40 2.79 3.13
N LYS A 114 -16.73 2.47 4.39
CA LYS A 114 -16.79 3.46 5.48
C LYS A 114 -15.46 4.20 5.69
N ALA A 115 -14.34 3.48 5.66
CA ALA A 115 -13.02 4.06 5.87
C ALA A 115 -12.61 4.99 4.73
N VAL A 116 -12.86 4.58 3.48
CA VAL A 116 -12.65 5.43 2.31
C VAL A 116 -13.58 6.64 2.36
N ASP A 117 -14.85 6.46 2.69
CA ASP A 117 -15.77 7.59 2.74
C ASP A 117 -15.40 8.60 3.84
N THR A 118 -15.00 8.12 5.02
CA THR A 118 -14.46 8.97 6.10
C THR A 118 -13.23 9.77 5.62
N LYS A 119 -12.33 9.12 4.88
CA LYS A 119 -11.12 9.77 4.41
C LYS A 119 -11.40 10.70 3.24
N TYR A 120 -12.26 10.31 2.30
CA TYR A 120 -12.38 10.92 0.97
C TYR A 120 -13.68 11.66 0.68
N GLY A 121 -14.77 11.36 1.37
CA GLY A 121 -16.12 11.83 1.03
C GLY A 121 -16.52 11.39 -0.38
N TRP A 122 -16.36 10.10 -0.67
CA TRP A 122 -16.49 9.54 -2.03
C TRP A 122 -17.86 8.89 -2.28
N ASP A 123 -18.76 8.90 -1.28
CA ASP A 123 -20.06 8.22 -1.33
C ASP A 123 -19.90 6.73 -1.64
N ALA A 124 -18.96 6.08 -0.95
CA ALA A 124 -18.56 4.71 -1.23
C ALA A 124 -19.68 3.71 -0.94
N VAL A 125 -20.08 2.94 -1.97
CA VAL A 125 -21.11 1.91 -1.94
C VAL A 125 -20.48 0.52 -2.00
N PRO A 126 -20.67 -0.33 -0.97
CA PRO A 126 -20.35 -1.76 -1.07
C PRO A 126 -21.19 -2.43 -2.14
N ALA A 127 -20.53 -3.16 -3.04
CA ALA A 127 -21.15 -3.99 -4.07
C ALA A 127 -20.84 -5.47 -3.85
N ASP A 128 -21.40 -6.36 -4.68
CA ASP A 128 -21.23 -7.82 -4.54
C ASP A 128 -19.76 -8.27 -4.59
N ASP A 129 -18.92 -7.59 -5.39
CA ASP A 129 -17.55 -8.03 -5.64
C ASP A 129 -16.47 -6.95 -5.41
N GLY A 130 -16.85 -5.85 -4.74
CA GLY A 130 -16.00 -4.68 -4.55
C GLY A 130 -16.66 -3.47 -3.87
N VAL A 131 -16.08 -2.29 -4.08
CA VAL A 131 -16.62 -1.00 -3.63
C VAL A 131 -16.53 0.00 -4.77
N THR A 132 -17.62 0.71 -5.01
CA THR A 132 -17.75 1.74 -6.05
C THR A 132 -18.31 3.04 -5.46
N ASP A 133 -18.41 4.08 -6.28
CA ASP A 133 -19.33 5.20 -6.05
C ASP A 133 -20.69 4.96 -6.76
N PRO A 134 -21.67 5.88 -6.63
CA PRO A 134 -22.97 5.74 -7.30
C PRO A 134 -22.91 5.75 -8.84
N GLU A 135 -21.82 6.25 -9.43
CA GLU A 135 -21.59 6.24 -10.88
C GLU A 135 -20.94 4.93 -11.35
N GLY A 136 -20.56 4.05 -10.42
CA GLY A 136 -19.91 2.77 -10.71
C GLY A 136 -18.39 2.88 -10.87
N ASN A 137 -17.76 4.02 -10.55
CA ASN A 137 -16.31 4.10 -10.48
C ASN A 137 -15.82 3.31 -9.27
N GLY A 138 -14.76 2.52 -9.44
CA GLY A 138 -14.26 1.62 -8.40
C GLY A 138 -14.12 0.20 -8.93
N GLY A 139 -14.39 -0.80 -8.09
CA GLY A 139 -14.31 -2.21 -8.46
C GLY A 139 -13.81 -3.08 -7.30
N PRO A 140 -13.12 -4.19 -7.60
CA PRO A 140 -12.62 -5.10 -6.59
C PRO A 140 -11.71 -4.46 -5.56
N VAL A 141 -11.88 -4.87 -4.30
CA VAL A 141 -11.06 -4.41 -3.17
C VAL A 141 -9.91 -5.38 -2.92
N TYR A 142 -8.74 -4.81 -2.68
CA TYR A 142 -7.50 -5.54 -2.38
C TYR A 142 -6.89 -5.06 -1.07
N VAL A 143 -6.25 -5.99 -0.37
CA VAL A 143 -5.41 -5.73 0.80
C VAL A 143 -3.98 -6.09 0.47
N VAL A 144 -3.08 -5.12 0.53
CA VAL A 144 -1.64 -5.35 0.38
C VAL A 144 -1.06 -5.68 1.75
N ARG A 145 -0.57 -6.91 1.88
CA ARG A 145 0.21 -7.35 3.02
C ARG A 145 1.69 -7.04 2.75
N PRO A 146 2.34 -6.16 3.54
CA PRO A 146 3.74 -5.85 3.36
C PRO A 146 4.58 -7.09 3.68
N GLY A 147 5.53 -7.41 2.82
CA GLY A 147 6.68 -8.25 3.17
C GLY A 147 7.89 -7.39 3.51
N LEU A 148 8.02 -6.26 2.84
CA LEU A 148 9.10 -5.29 3.02
C LEU A 148 8.52 -3.88 2.94
N VAL A 149 9.01 -2.98 3.79
CA VAL A 149 8.80 -1.55 3.66
C VAL A 149 10.15 -0.85 3.68
N LEU A 150 10.38 0.05 2.74
CA LEU A 150 11.54 0.92 2.68
C LEU A 150 11.11 2.34 3.04
N GLY A 151 11.94 3.08 3.75
CA GLY A 151 11.67 4.50 3.98
C GLY A 151 12.89 5.31 4.34
N TRP A 152 12.87 6.56 3.90
CA TRP A 152 13.90 7.56 4.16
C TRP A 152 13.32 8.96 4.01
N ASN A 153 13.99 9.94 4.61
CA ASN A 153 13.72 11.35 4.37
C ASN A 153 14.91 11.99 3.63
N THR A 154 14.99 13.31 3.60
CA THR A 154 16.11 14.03 2.98
C THR A 154 17.48 13.65 3.56
N ASP A 155 17.53 13.19 4.82
CA ASP A 155 18.68 12.52 5.39
C ASP A 155 18.64 11.01 5.06
N VAL A 156 19.30 10.64 3.97
CA VAL A 156 19.40 9.23 3.55
C VAL A 156 20.29 8.38 4.47
N SER A 157 21.00 8.98 5.43
CA SER A 157 21.81 8.21 6.40
C SER A 157 20.95 7.41 7.39
N VAL A 158 19.68 7.81 7.56
CA VAL A 158 18.68 7.10 8.36
C VAL A 158 17.77 6.19 7.51
N ALA A 159 18.11 5.96 6.24
CA ALA A 159 17.31 5.10 5.38
C ALA A 159 17.15 3.70 5.98
N THR A 160 15.91 3.28 6.10
CA THR A 160 15.51 2.12 6.91
C THR A 160 14.70 1.15 6.05
N ARG A 161 14.94 -0.15 6.26
CA ARG A 161 14.12 -1.24 5.76
C ARG A 161 13.46 -1.96 6.93
N TRP A 162 12.17 -2.22 6.81
CA TRP A 162 11.35 -2.96 7.75
C TRP A 162 10.86 -4.24 7.09
N GLU A 163 11.25 -5.40 7.61
CA GLU A 163 10.82 -6.70 7.07
C GLU A 163 9.76 -7.32 7.98
N PHE A 164 8.67 -7.79 7.38
CA PHE A 164 7.58 -8.45 8.07
C PHE A 164 7.72 -9.95 7.85
N GLY A 165 7.90 -10.72 8.94
CA GLY A 165 7.91 -12.18 8.86
C GLY A 165 6.63 -12.70 8.23
N THR A 166 6.77 -13.65 7.31
CA THR A 166 5.66 -14.37 6.66
C THR A 166 4.84 -15.17 7.65
#